data_AF-R7Z919-F1
#
_entry.id   AF-R7Z919-F1
#
_cell.length_a   1.000
_cell.length_b   1.000
_cell.length_c   1.000
_cell.angle_alpha   90.00
_cell.angle_beta   90.00
_cell.angle_gamma   90.00
#
_symmetry.space_group_name_H-M   'P 1'
#
loop_
_entity.id
_entity.type
_entity.pdbx_description
1 polymer ?
#
loop_
_entity_poly.entity_id
_entity_poly.type
_entity_poly.pdbx_seq_one_letter_code
_entity_poly.pdbx_strand_id
1 'polypeptide(L)'
;MKFIFSGLLLLLTVIIFSFSSIVHADKNEQEESNNDEGTLVYHVKYDYNAISNFLGISREEYEKNWLEGLSIAEMAEKQGIERWDVEGYFYNFHYEEMQKWRKKGVMTEKHYFHLVYRLANDIEEFIDRNPNR
;
A
#
# COMPACT_ATOMS: atom_id res chain seq x y z
N MET A 1 -62.45 -32.40 3.60
CA MET A 1 -61.41 -31.45 4.05
C MET A 1 -61.31 -30.33 3.02
N LYS A 2 -61.52 -29.09 3.46
CA LYS A 2 -61.45 -27.86 2.67
C LYS A 2 -59.99 -27.44 2.57
N PHE A 3 -59.50 -27.05 1.40
CA PHE A 3 -58.60 -25.91 1.26
C PHE A 3 -58.90 -25.22 -0.07
N ILE A 4 -59.29 -23.95 0.03
CA ILE A 4 -59.71 -23.07 -1.05
C ILE A 4 -58.48 -22.27 -1.47
N PHE A 5 -58.23 -22.19 -2.77
CA PHE A 5 -57.24 -21.30 -3.38
C PHE A 5 -57.66 -19.84 -3.20
N SER A 6 -56.76 -18.97 -2.74
CA SER A 6 -56.89 -17.52 -2.94
C SER A 6 -55.59 -16.79 -2.66
N GLY A 7 -55.10 -16.04 -3.66
CA GLY A 7 -54.53 -14.71 -3.45
C GLY A 7 -53.06 -14.60 -3.05
N LEU A 8 -52.20 -14.60 -4.08
CA LEU A 8 -51.21 -13.54 -4.33
C LEU A 8 -51.24 -12.36 -3.33
N LEU A 9 -50.26 -12.25 -2.43
CA LEU A 9 -49.67 -10.96 -2.08
C LEU A 9 -48.28 -11.13 -1.43
N LEU A 10 -47.28 -10.80 -2.24
CA LEU A 10 -45.97 -10.25 -1.90
C LEU A 10 -45.98 -9.46 -0.58
N LEU A 11 -45.04 -9.71 0.34
CA LEU A 11 -44.38 -8.67 1.14
C LEU A 11 -43.24 -9.23 2.01
N LEU A 12 -42.04 -8.98 1.53
CA LEU A 12 -40.80 -8.90 2.30
C LEU A 12 -40.93 -7.77 3.33
N THR A 13 -40.65 -8.02 4.61
CA THR A 13 -40.29 -6.96 5.56
C THR A 13 -39.14 -7.41 6.44
N VAL A 14 -37.93 -7.11 5.97
CA VAL A 14 -36.69 -7.10 6.75
C VAL A 14 -36.78 -5.91 7.73
N ILE A 15 -36.64 -6.20 9.02
CA ILE A 15 -36.58 -5.21 10.10
C ILE A 15 -35.23 -4.48 9.99
N ILE A 16 -35.24 -3.24 9.50
CA ILE A 16 -34.07 -2.36 9.52
C ILE A 16 -34.13 -1.54 10.82
N PHE A 17 -33.10 -1.72 11.63
CA PHE A 17 -32.82 -0.98 12.85
C PHE A 17 -32.68 0.52 12.59
N SER A 18 -33.49 1.31 13.30
CA SER A 18 -33.39 2.77 13.34
C SER A 18 -32.31 3.21 14.33
N PHE A 19 -31.24 3.82 13.83
CA PHE A 19 -30.45 4.81 14.57
C PHE A 19 -30.04 5.91 13.59
N SER A 20 -30.82 6.99 13.53
CA SER A 20 -30.47 8.21 12.81
C SER A 20 -29.86 9.21 13.80
N SER A 21 -28.54 9.36 13.79
CA SER A 21 -27.90 10.55 14.34
C SER A 21 -28.10 11.68 13.34
N ILE A 22 -28.95 12.65 13.70
CA ILE A 22 -29.13 13.87 12.91
C ILE A 22 -27.94 14.78 13.21
N VAL A 23 -27.01 14.92 12.27
CA VAL A 23 -26.00 15.99 12.27
C VAL A 23 -26.55 17.13 11.41
N HIS A 24 -26.76 18.30 12.02
CA HIS A 24 -27.05 19.52 11.29
C HIS A 24 -25.75 20.05 10.68
N ALA A 25 -25.73 20.20 9.36
CA ALA A 25 -24.66 20.87 8.65
C ALA A 25 -24.96 22.38 8.59
N ASP A 26 -24.17 23.18 9.30
CA ASP A 26 -24.13 24.62 9.11
C ASP A 26 -23.35 24.90 7.82
N LYS A 27 -23.97 25.60 6.87
CA LYS A 27 -23.39 25.91 5.56
C LYS A 27 -22.39 27.06 5.73
N ASN A 28 -21.10 26.75 5.72
CA ASN A 28 -20.11 27.70 5.25
C ASN A 28 -19.90 27.44 3.75
N GLU A 29 -20.42 28.37 2.95
CA GLU A 29 -20.17 28.47 1.52
C GLU A 29 -18.70 28.82 1.30
N GLN A 30 -17.91 27.82 0.92
CA GLN A 30 -16.69 28.03 0.16
C GLN A 30 -16.59 26.91 -0.88
N GLU A 31 -16.83 27.29 -2.12
CA GLU A 31 -16.69 26.47 -3.32
C GLU A 31 -15.25 25.95 -3.42
N GLU A 32 -15.07 24.61 -3.51
CA GLU A 32 -14.11 24.01 -4.44
C GLU A 32 -14.31 22.49 -4.58
N SER A 33 -14.64 22.09 -5.82
CA SER A 33 -14.52 20.79 -6.48
C SER A 33 -15.07 19.52 -5.79
N ASN A 34 -16.11 18.96 -6.43
CA ASN A 34 -16.37 17.52 -6.42
C ASN A 34 -15.10 16.79 -6.92
N ASN A 35 -14.38 16.02 -6.08
CA ASN A 35 -13.51 14.86 -6.42
C ASN A 35 -12.54 14.54 -5.26
N ASP A 36 -13.02 14.37 -4.01
CA ASP A 36 -12.14 13.93 -2.93
C ASP A 36 -12.03 12.39 -2.95
N GLU A 37 -11.25 11.88 -3.91
CA GLU A 37 -10.66 10.55 -3.84
C GLU A 37 -9.74 10.55 -2.61
N GLY A 38 -10.27 10.19 -1.44
CA GLY A 38 -9.55 10.30 -0.17
C GLY A 38 -8.12 9.74 -0.21
N THR A 39 -7.25 10.24 0.67
CA THR A 39 -5.80 9.95 0.68
C THR A 39 -5.49 8.45 0.68
N LEU A 40 -4.93 7.94 -0.43
CA LEU A 40 -4.35 6.59 -0.46
C LEU A 40 -3.05 6.56 0.36
N VAL A 41 -3.02 5.74 1.40
CA VAL A 41 -1.81 5.47 2.18
C VAL A 41 -1.12 4.23 1.63
N TYR A 42 0.07 4.40 1.06
CA TYR A 42 0.85 3.33 0.45
C TYR A 42 1.82 2.73 1.47
N HIS A 43 1.60 1.47 1.83
CA HIS A 43 2.49 0.69 2.68
C HIS A 43 2.80 -0.65 2.00
N VAL A 44 4.10 -0.95 1.88
CA VAL A 44 4.58 -2.24 1.38
C VAL A 44 5.38 -2.96 2.45
N LYS A 45 5.29 -4.28 2.44
CA LYS A 45 6.12 -5.14 3.28
C LYS A 45 7.24 -5.70 2.43
N TYR A 46 8.47 -5.37 2.78
CA TYR A 46 9.63 -5.96 2.13
C TYR A 46 9.85 -7.41 2.57
N ASP A 47 10.23 -8.25 1.61
CA ASP A 47 10.70 -9.61 1.88
C ASP A 47 12.22 -9.60 2.03
N TYR A 48 12.67 -9.67 3.28
CA TYR A 48 14.10 -9.66 3.59
C TYR A 48 14.83 -10.92 3.09
N ASN A 49 14.15 -12.04 2.87
CA ASN A 49 14.80 -13.19 2.23
C ASN A 49 15.10 -12.88 0.76
N ALA A 50 14.18 -12.23 0.05
CA ALA A 50 14.40 -11.82 -1.33
C ALA A 50 15.53 -10.78 -1.43
N ILE A 51 15.60 -9.83 -0.49
CA ILE A 51 16.70 -8.85 -0.42
C ILE A 51 18.03 -9.55 -0.15
N SER A 52 18.11 -10.47 0.83
CA SER A 52 19.34 -11.23 1.09
C SER A 52 19.78 -12.03 -0.14
N ASN A 53 18.83 -12.67 -0.83
CA ASN A 53 19.11 -13.41 -2.07
C ASN A 53 19.62 -12.49 -3.19
N PHE A 54 19.04 -11.30 -3.36
CA PHE A 54 19.51 -10.29 -4.32
C PHE A 54 20.96 -9.87 -4.02
N LEU A 55 21.28 -9.66 -2.75
CA LEU A 55 22.62 -9.32 -2.28
C LEU A 55 23.61 -10.49 -2.37
N GLY A 56 23.15 -11.71 -2.66
CA GLY A 56 24.01 -12.90 -2.69
C GLY A 56 24.49 -13.37 -1.32
N ILE A 57 23.82 -12.96 -0.23
CA ILE A 57 24.17 -13.33 1.15
C ILE A 57 23.06 -14.16 1.80
N SER A 58 23.43 -14.90 2.84
CA SER A 58 22.43 -15.61 3.64
C SER A 58 21.54 -14.63 4.43
N ARG A 59 20.34 -15.06 4.79
CA ARG A 59 19.44 -14.28 5.66
C ARG A 59 20.07 -13.95 7.01
N GLU A 60 20.85 -14.87 7.56
CA GLU A 60 21.56 -14.70 8.83
C GLU A 60 22.69 -13.67 8.71
N GLU A 61 23.45 -13.71 7.62
CA GLU A 61 24.48 -12.72 7.33
C GLU A 61 23.90 -11.32 7.13
N TYR A 62 22.76 -11.20 6.45
CA TYR A 62 22.04 -9.94 6.36
C TYR A 62 21.69 -9.39 7.75
N GLU A 63 21.08 -10.20 8.62
CA GLU A 63 20.71 -9.75 9.97
C GLU A 63 21.92 -9.33 10.78
N LYS A 64 23.01 -10.09 10.69
CA LYS A 64 24.26 -9.75 11.37
C LYS A 64 24.79 -8.39 10.89
N ASN A 65 24.91 -8.20 9.58
CA ASN A 65 25.39 -6.94 9.00
C ASN A 65 24.45 -5.78 9.39
N TRP A 66 23.14 -6.00 9.36
CA TRP A 66 22.15 -5.01 9.78
C TRP A 66 22.36 -4.62 11.25
N LEU A 67 22.47 -5.57 12.17
CA LEU A 67 22.72 -5.30 13.59
C LEU A 67 24.07 -4.59 13.83
N GLU A 68 25.08 -4.87 13.01
CA GLU A 68 26.37 -4.17 13.01
C GLU A 68 26.26 -2.72 12.48
N GLY A 69 25.10 -2.33 11.96
CA GLY A 69 24.81 -0.99 11.49
C GLY A 69 25.21 -0.78 10.04
N LEU A 70 25.15 -1.81 9.20
CA LEU A 70 25.28 -1.62 7.76
C LEU A 70 23.92 -1.33 7.16
N SER A 71 23.89 -0.41 6.20
CA SER A 71 22.76 -0.20 5.31
C SER A 71 22.70 -1.28 4.20
N ILE A 72 21.58 -1.35 3.48
CA ILE A 72 21.44 -2.25 2.33
C ILE A 72 22.43 -1.85 1.23
N ALA A 73 22.61 -0.55 1.01
CA ALA A 73 23.58 -0.03 0.04
C ALA A 73 25.02 -0.41 0.42
N GLU A 74 25.41 -0.29 1.69
CA GLU A 74 26.74 -0.69 2.17
C GLU A 74 26.96 -2.21 2.07
N MET A 75 25.91 -3.00 2.34
CA MET A 75 25.96 -4.45 2.12
C MET A 75 26.14 -4.79 0.65
N ALA A 76 25.43 -4.10 -0.25
CA ALA A 76 25.53 -4.30 -1.69
C ALA A 76 26.92 -3.94 -2.23
N GLU A 77 27.48 -2.81 -1.80
CA GLU A 77 28.82 -2.36 -2.18
C GLU A 77 29.88 -3.42 -1.82
N LYS A 78 29.78 -4.02 -0.62
CA LYS A 78 30.68 -5.12 -0.20
C LYS A 78 30.60 -6.36 -1.09
N GLN A 79 29.46 -6.58 -1.74
CA GLN A 79 29.24 -7.71 -2.66
C GLN A 79 29.56 -7.34 -4.12
N GLY A 80 30.05 -6.12 -4.37
CA GLY A 80 30.34 -5.62 -5.71
C GLY A 80 29.09 -5.32 -6.54
N ILE A 81 27.96 -5.04 -5.87
CA ILE A 81 26.71 -4.63 -6.52
C ILE A 81 26.69 -3.10 -6.55
N GLU A 82 26.51 -2.56 -7.74
CA GLU A 82 26.49 -1.11 -7.97
C GLU A 82 25.20 -0.49 -7.42
N ARG A 83 25.28 0.77 -6.98
CA ARG A 83 24.13 1.44 -6.35
C ARG A 83 22.91 1.48 -7.26
N TRP A 84 23.10 1.72 -8.56
CA TRP A 84 21.99 1.76 -9.52
C TRP A 84 21.26 0.41 -9.65
N ASP A 85 21.94 -0.71 -9.39
CA ASP A 85 21.34 -2.04 -9.42
C ASP A 85 20.48 -2.28 -8.18
N VAL A 86 20.93 -1.77 -7.02
CA VAL A 86 20.14 -1.79 -5.77
C VAL A 86 18.88 -0.94 -5.93
N GLU A 87 19.03 0.30 -6.40
CA GLU A 87 17.90 1.19 -6.66
C GLU A 87 16.94 0.57 -7.68
N GLY A 88 17.47 0.03 -8.78
CA GLY A 88 16.70 -0.66 -9.82
C GLY A 88 15.89 -1.84 -9.29
N TYR A 89 16.47 -2.65 -8.39
CA TYR A 89 15.76 -3.74 -7.71
C TYR A 89 14.52 -3.22 -6.95
N PHE A 90 14.68 -2.15 -6.17
CA PHE A 90 13.56 -1.58 -5.40
C PHE A 90 12.55 -0.85 -6.29
N TYR A 91 12.98 -0.11 -7.31
CA TYR A 91 12.06 0.49 -8.29
C TYR A 91 11.17 -0.57 -8.93
N ASN A 92 11.75 -1.69 -9.35
CA ASN A 92 11.00 -2.80 -9.94
C ASN A 92 10.03 -3.42 -8.93
N PHE A 93 10.46 -3.66 -7.69
CA PHE A 93 9.58 -4.16 -6.61
C PHE A 93 8.36 -3.25 -6.41
N HIS A 94 8.59 -1.94 -6.25
CA HIS A 94 7.51 -0.98 -6.05
C HIS A 94 6.60 -0.86 -7.26
N TYR A 95 7.15 -0.88 -8.47
CA TYR A 95 6.35 -0.90 -9.69
C TYR A 95 5.37 -2.09 -9.69
N GLU A 96 5.85 -3.30 -9.42
CA GLU A 96 5.04 -4.51 -9.37
C GLU A 96 3.96 -4.46 -8.29
N GLU A 97 4.29 -3.96 -7.09
CA GLU A 97 3.31 -3.76 -6.01
C GLU A 97 2.23 -2.76 -6.41
N MET A 98 2.60 -1.62 -6.99
CA MET A 98 1.66 -0.62 -7.49
C MET A 98 0.75 -1.21 -8.59
N GLN A 99 1.29 -2.02 -9.50
CA GLN A 99 0.47 -2.70 -10.51
C GLN A 99 -0.56 -3.64 -9.89
N LYS A 100 -0.23 -4.35 -8.81
CA LYS A 100 -1.19 -5.20 -8.08
C LYS A 100 -2.34 -4.36 -7.51
N TRP A 101 -2.06 -3.17 -6.98
CA TRP A 101 -3.07 -2.28 -6.40
C TRP A 101 -3.95 -1.65 -7.47
N ARG A 102 -3.36 -1.25 -8.61
CA ARG A 102 -4.09 -0.75 -9.78
C ARG A 102 -5.02 -1.80 -10.36
N LYS A 103 -4.55 -3.04 -10.53
CA LYS A 103 -5.38 -4.17 -11.01
C LYS A 103 -6.57 -4.47 -10.09
N LYS A 104 -6.44 -4.21 -8.79
CA LYS A 104 -7.52 -4.35 -7.80
C LYS A 104 -8.47 -3.14 -7.74
N GLY A 105 -8.17 -2.06 -8.46
CA GLY A 105 -8.95 -0.81 -8.45
C GLY A 105 -8.76 0.06 -7.21
N VAL A 106 -7.79 -0.25 -6.34
CA VAL A 106 -7.52 0.49 -5.09
C VAL A 106 -6.66 1.74 -5.35
N MET A 107 -5.84 1.71 -6.41
CA MET A 107 -4.95 2.80 -6.80
C MET A 107 -5.42 3.40 -8.13
N THR A 108 -5.79 4.68 -8.12
CA THR A 108 -6.09 5.47 -9.32
C THR A 108 -4.80 5.95 -9.98
N GLU A 109 -4.92 6.46 -11.20
CA GLU A 109 -3.76 7.01 -11.92
C GLU A 109 -3.18 8.24 -11.21
N LYS A 110 -4.03 9.09 -10.63
CA LYS A 110 -3.61 10.22 -9.79
C LYS A 110 -2.78 9.76 -8.59
N HIS A 111 -3.23 8.72 -7.88
CA HIS A 111 -2.48 8.13 -6.77
C HIS A 111 -1.12 7.58 -7.22
N TYR A 112 -1.09 6.87 -8.35
CA TYR A 112 0.14 6.31 -8.91
C TYR A 112 1.21 7.38 -9.17
N PHE A 113 0.85 8.46 -9.89
CA PHE A 113 1.80 9.53 -10.19
C PHE A 113 2.29 10.25 -8.93
N HIS A 114 1.40 10.52 -7.97
CA HIS A 114 1.79 11.10 -6.67
C HIS A 114 2.80 10.24 -5.89
N LEU A 115 2.72 8.91 -6.00
CA LEU A 115 3.67 8.00 -5.37
C LEU A 115 5.00 7.97 -6.15
N VAL A 116 4.95 7.84 -7.47
CA VAL A 116 6.14 7.80 -8.32
C VAL A 116 7.05 9.02 -8.11
N TYR A 117 6.48 10.21 -7.93
CA TYR A 117 7.27 11.44 -7.68
C TYR A 117 8.08 11.42 -6.38
N ARG A 118 7.65 10.67 -5.36
CA ARG A 118 8.33 10.59 -4.05
C ARG A 118 9.14 9.31 -3.89
N LEU A 119 8.87 8.31 -4.72
CA LEU A 119 9.41 6.97 -4.60
C LEU A 119 10.94 6.91 -4.63
N ALA A 120 11.59 7.76 -5.42
CA ALA A 120 13.05 7.82 -5.47
C ALA A 120 13.66 8.12 -4.09
N ASN A 121 13.16 9.16 -3.42
CA ASN A 121 13.62 9.54 -2.08
C ASN A 121 13.26 8.46 -1.05
N ASP A 122 12.07 7.86 -1.14
CA ASP A 122 11.66 6.78 -0.23
C ASP A 122 12.57 5.54 -0.36
N ILE A 123 13.00 5.22 -1.59
CA ILE A 123 13.95 4.13 -1.86
C ILE A 123 15.33 4.49 -1.34
N GLU A 124 15.84 5.68 -1.63
CA GLU A 124 17.14 6.14 -1.12
C GLU A 124 17.18 6.08 0.42
N GLU A 125 16.18 6.64 1.09
CA GLU A 125 16.07 6.60 2.55
C GLU A 125 16.02 5.15 3.05
N PHE A 126 15.31 4.26 2.37
CA PHE A 126 15.22 2.86 2.77
C PHE A 126 16.55 2.11 2.61
N ILE A 127 17.23 2.25 1.48
CA ILE A 127 18.48 1.51 1.20
C ILE A 127 19.67 2.05 1.98
N ASP A 128 19.65 3.34 2.33
CA ASP A 128 20.67 4.00 3.14
C ASP A 128 20.37 3.96 4.65
N ARG A 129 19.20 3.44 5.04
CA ARG A 129 18.82 3.30 6.44
C ARG A 129 19.86 2.45 7.17
N ASN A 130 20.30 2.98 8.30
CA ASN A 130 21.20 2.32 9.23
C ASN A 130 20.47 2.18 10.57
N PRO A 131 20.32 0.98 11.15
CA PRO A 131 19.58 0.80 12.39
C PRO A 131 20.27 1.43 13.62
N ASN A 132 21.52 1.85 13.49
CA ASN A 132 22.34 2.40 14.57
C ASN A 132 22.57 3.91 14.45
N ARG A 133 21.93 4.61 13.50
CA ARG A 133 22.07 6.06 13.29
C ARG A 133 20.73 6.78 13.25
#